data_AF-A0A961LXJ5-F1
#
_entry.id   AF-A0A961LXJ5-F1
#
_cell.length_a   1.000
_cell.length_b   1.000
_cell.length_c   1.000
_cell.angle_alpha   90.00
_cell.angle_beta   90.00
_cell.angle_gamma   90.00
#
_symmetry.space_group_name_H-M   'P 1'
#
loop_
_entity.id
_entity.type
_entity.pdbx_description
1 polymer ?
#
loop_
_entity_poly.entity_id
_entity_poly.type
_entity_poly.pdbx_seq_one_letter_code
_entity_poly.pdbx_strand_id
1 'polypeptide(L)'
;MGDLWWIWIAAGLALAILEIIVPGFLFAGFALGAVVTGAIIGLGLPGMGWMTGSLVVSLVVFAVISVIAWLVMRRLMGVRQGQMKRIDHDINEN
;
A
#
# COMPACT_ATOMS: atom_id res chain seq x y z
N MET A 1 2.04 -10.29 -21.81
CA MET A 1 1.91 -9.60 -20.50
C MET A 1 2.21 -10.51 -19.32
N GLY A 2 1.84 -11.81 -19.34
CA GLY A 2 2.14 -12.73 -18.23
C GLY A 2 3.63 -12.77 -17.84
N ASP A 3 4.53 -12.70 -18.82
CA ASP A 3 5.98 -12.77 -18.60
C ASP A 3 6.57 -11.50 -17.93
N LEU A 4 5.80 -10.40 -17.86
CA LEU A 4 6.24 -9.12 -17.29
C LEU A 4 5.82 -8.94 -15.82
N TRP A 5 5.41 -10.01 -15.14
CA TRP A 5 4.98 -9.97 -13.74
C TRP A 5 6.05 -9.38 -12.80
N TRP A 6 7.33 -9.62 -13.09
CA TRP A 6 8.46 -9.17 -12.28
C TRP A 6 8.62 -7.64 -12.30
N ILE A 7 8.16 -6.95 -13.35
CA ILE A 7 8.21 -5.48 -13.45
C ILE A 7 7.39 -4.85 -12.33
N TRP A 8 6.24 -5.44 -12.01
CA TRP A 8 5.38 -4.98 -10.93
C TRP A 8 6.07 -5.12 -9.57
N ILE A 9 6.78 -6.23 -9.35
CA ILE A 9 7.55 -6.44 -8.12
C ILE A 9 8.71 -5.45 -8.03
N ALA A 10 9.45 -5.24 -9.12
CA ALA A 10 10.54 -4.26 -9.17
C ALA A 10 10.06 -2.82 -8.95
N ALA A 11 8.94 -2.44 -9.56
CA ALA A 11 8.31 -1.13 -9.34
C ALA A 11 7.84 -0.96 -7.90
N GLY A 12 7.24 -2.00 -7.31
CA GLY A 12 6.85 -2.01 -5.90
C GLY A 12 8.03 -1.84 -4.95
N LEU A 13 9.14 -2.51 -5.23
CA LEU A 13 10.38 -2.36 -4.46
C LEU A 13 10.95 -0.94 -4.57
N ALA A 14 10.97 -0.36 -5.77
CA ALA A 14 11.43 1.01 -5.98
C ALA A 14 10.56 2.02 -5.20
N LEU A 15 9.23 1.84 -5.19
CA LEU A 15 8.30 2.65 -4.41
C LEU A 15 8.52 2.49 -2.90
N ALA A 16 8.79 1.28 -2.42
CA ALA A 16 9.10 1.03 -1.02
C ALA A 16 10.41 1.71 -0.59
N ILE A 17 11.43 1.73 -1.45
CA ILE A 17 12.68 2.48 -1.20
C ILE A 17 12.41 3.98 -1.16
N LEU A 18 11.57 4.50 -2.06
CA LEU A 18 11.22 5.92 -2.12
C LEU A 18 10.53 6.40 -0.82
N GLU A 19 9.70 5.55 -0.21
CA GLU A 19 9.04 5.82 1.08
C GLU A 19 10.06 6.09 2.21
N ILE A 20 11.24 5.45 2.19
CA ILE A 20 12.28 5.67 3.21
C ILE A 20 12.83 7.10 3.13
N ILE A 21 12.86 7.69 1.92
CA ILE A 21 13.33 9.05 1.68
C ILE A 21 12.23 10.06 2.04
N VAL A 22 10.97 9.74 1.72
CA VAL A 22 9.81 10.62 1.92
C VAL A 22 8.74 9.87 2.73
N PRO A 23 8.80 9.94 4.08
CA PRO A 23 7.86 9.23 4.93
C PRO A 23 6.48 9.90 4.89
N GLY A 24 5.50 9.22 4.30
CA GLY A 24 4.13 9.72 4.13
C GLY A 24 3.05 8.62 4.05
N PHE A 25 3.42 7.35 4.15
CA PHE A 25 2.59 6.15 3.95
C PHE A 25 1.93 6.01 2.58
N LEU A 26 2.22 6.94 1.65
CA LEU A 26 1.63 6.97 0.33
C LEU A 26 2.31 5.96 -0.60
N PHE A 27 3.63 5.97 -0.66
CA PHE A 27 4.39 5.06 -1.52
C PHE A 27 4.35 3.63 -0.99
N ALA A 28 4.24 3.44 0.33
CA ALA A 28 3.99 2.14 0.93
C ALA A 28 2.69 1.47 0.42
N GLY A 29 1.60 2.24 0.29
CA GLY A 29 0.34 1.75 -0.27
C GLY A 29 0.46 1.34 -1.74
N PHE A 30 1.16 2.15 -2.55
CA PHE A 30 1.45 1.83 -3.95
C PHE A 30 2.40 0.65 -4.10
N ALA A 31 3.42 0.54 -3.24
CA ALA A 31 4.35 -0.59 -3.24
C ALA A 31 3.61 -1.91 -3.00
N LEU A 32 2.71 -1.94 -2.00
CA LEU A 32 1.88 -3.10 -1.72
C LEU A 32 0.95 -3.41 -2.89
N GLY A 33 0.30 -2.39 -3.48
CA GLY A 33 -0.54 -2.59 -4.66
C GLY A 33 0.21 -3.16 -5.86
N ALA A 34 1.44 -2.74 -6.10
CA ALA A 34 2.29 -3.24 -7.17
C ALA A 34 2.67 -4.71 -6.93
N VAL A 35 3.07 -5.05 -5.70
CA VAL A 35 3.42 -6.43 -5.32
C VAL A 35 2.22 -7.37 -5.50
N VAL A 36 1.04 -6.97 -5.03
CA VAL A 36 -0.18 -7.78 -5.17
C VAL A 36 -0.56 -7.95 -6.64
N THR A 37 -0.49 -6.88 -7.44
CA THR A 37 -0.79 -6.95 -8.88
C THR A 37 0.19 -7.87 -9.60
N GLY A 38 1.49 -7.75 -9.31
CA GLY A 38 2.53 -8.63 -9.84
C GLY A 38 2.36 -10.09 -9.44
N ALA A 39 1.98 -10.35 -8.18
CA ALA A 39 1.70 -11.69 -7.70
C ALA A 39 0.49 -12.32 -8.39
N ILE A 40 -0.60 -11.57 -8.60
CA ILE A 40 -1.79 -12.05 -9.32
C ILE A 40 -1.43 -12.46 -10.76
N ILE A 41 -0.65 -11.63 -11.45
CA ILE A 41 -0.22 -11.90 -12.83
C ILE A 41 0.76 -13.08 -12.87
N GLY A 42 1.74 -13.11 -11.96
CA GLY A 42 2.79 -14.15 -11.93
C GLY A 42 2.29 -15.52 -11.50
N LEU A 43 1.30 -15.59 -10.60
CA LEU A 43 0.67 -16.85 -10.18
C LEU A 43 -0.32 -17.39 -11.20
N GLY A 44 -0.71 -16.61 -12.21
CA GLY A 44 -1.61 -17.05 -13.28
C GLY A 44 -2.94 -17.58 -12.74
N LEU A 45 -3.51 -16.91 -11.73
CA LEU A 45 -4.71 -17.39 -11.03
C LEU A 45 -5.88 -17.66 -12.02
N PRO A 46 -6.56 -18.81 -11.92
CA PRO A 46 -7.66 -19.16 -12.82
C PRO A 46 -8.78 -18.11 -12.70
N GLY A 47 -9.23 -17.59 -13.84
CA GLY A 47 -10.24 -16.52 -13.91
C GLY A 47 -9.68 -15.10 -13.88
N MET A 48 -8.37 -14.89 -13.71
CA MET A 48 -7.73 -13.56 -13.72
C MET A 48 -7.17 -13.15 -15.10
N GLY A 49 -7.41 -13.95 -16.16
CA GLY A 49 -6.90 -13.65 -17.51
C GLY A 49 -7.36 -12.32 -18.11
N TRP A 50 -8.47 -11.77 -17.61
CA TRP A 50 -8.95 -10.44 -18.00
C TRP A 50 -8.00 -9.31 -17.56
N MET A 51 -7.22 -9.49 -16.49
CA MET A 51 -6.24 -8.50 -16.03
C MET A 51 -5.06 -8.38 -16.98
N THR A 52 -4.63 -9.47 -17.59
CA THR A 52 -3.46 -9.51 -18.48
C THR A 52 -3.79 -9.19 -19.94
N GLY A 53 -5.08 -9.06 -20.27
CA GLY A 53 -5.56 -8.74 -21.62
C GLY A 53 -5.22 -7.32 -22.09
N SER A 54 -5.01 -6.37 -21.17
CA SER A 54 -4.59 -5.00 -21.49
C SER A 54 -3.82 -4.37 -20.34
N LEU A 55 -2.76 -3.61 -20.68
CA LEU A 55 -1.98 -2.84 -19.69
C LEU A 55 -2.87 -1.85 -18.93
N VAL A 56 -3.86 -1.25 -19.60
CA VAL A 56 -4.78 -0.30 -18.98
C VAL A 56 -5.59 -0.96 -17.86
N VAL A 57 -6.08 -2.18 -18.09
CA VAL A 57 -6.84 -2.93 -17.08
C VAL A 57 -5.95 -3.28 -15.87
N SER A 58 -4.73 -3.74 -16.12
CA SER A 58 -3.76 -4.00 -15.04
C SER A 58 -3.48 -2.74 -14.20
N LEU A 59 -3.33 -1.57 -14.83
CA LEU A 59 -3.11 -0.29 -14.13
C LEU A 59 -4.33 0.14 -13.30
N VAL A 60 -5.55 -0.09 -13.79
CA VAL A 60 -6.77 0.20 -13.03
C VAL A 60 -6.85 -0.69 -11.79
N VAL A 61 -6.59 -1.99 -11.94
CA VAL A 61 -6.59 -2.92 -10.79
C VAL A 61 -5.52 -2.53 -9.78
N PHE A 62 -4.31 -2.22 -10.25
CA PHE A 62 -3.23 -1.70 -9.41
C PHE A 62 -3.65 -0.44 -8.64
N ALA A 63 -4.29 0.52 -9.30
CA ALA A 63 -4.74 1.76 -8.68
C ALA A 63 -5.78 1.49 -7.58
N VAL A 64 -6.76 0.62 -7.85
CA VAL A 64 -7.79 0.22 -6.87
C VAL A 64 -7.17 -0.46 -5.66
N ILE A 65 -6.29 -1.46 -5.88
CA ILE A 65 -5.62 -2.17 -4.80
C ILE A 65 -4.75 -1.21 -3.98
N SER A 66 -4.04 -0.29 -4.63
CA SER A 66 -3.19 0.69 -3.95
C SER A 66 -3.98 1.64 -3.06
N VAL A 67 -5.14 2.12 -3.53
CA VAL A 67 -6.02 2.97 -2.72
C VAL A 67 -6.56 2.18 -1.51
N ILE A 68 -6.97 0.93 -1.70
CA ILE A 68 -7.42 0.07 -0.60
C ILE A 68 -6.30 -0.15 0.41
N ALA A 69 -5.09 -0.51 -0.06
CA ALA A 69 -3.91 -0.70 0.76
C ALA A 69 -3.59 0.56 1.59
N TRP A 70 -3.59 1.73 0.95
CA TRP A 70 -3.38 3.02 1.61
C TRP A 70 -4.46 3.32 2.66
N LEU A 71 -5.75 3.09 2.36
CA LEU A 71 -6.84 3.29 3.32
C LEU A 71 -6.73 2.36 4.54
N VAL A 72 -6.41 1.09 4.33
CA VAL A 72 -6.19 0.11 5.40
C VAL A 72 -5.03 0.57 6.29
N MET A 73 -3.92 0.97 5.68
CA MET A 73 -2.74 1.44 6.38
C MET A 73 -3.03 2.70 7.20
N ARG A 74 -3.76 3.66 6.62
CA ARG A 74 -4.23 4.88 7.31
C ARG A 74 -5.18 4.58 8.46
N ARG A 75 -6.00 3.53 8.35
CA ARG A 75 -6.92 3.11 9.41
C ARG A 75 -6.19 2.43 10.57
N LEU A 76 -5.19 1.61 10.29
CA LEU A 76 -4.43 0.88 11.30
C LEU A 76 -3.42 1.76 12.06
N MET A 77 -2.77 2.69 11.35
CA MET A 77 -1.75 3.60 11.91
C MET A 77 -2.26 5.02 12.20
N GLY A 78 -3.54 5.31 11.95
CA GLY A 78 -4.14 6.59 12.31
C GLY A 78 -4.02 6.86 13.81
N VAL A 79 -3.68 8.10 14.16
CA VAL A 79 -3.51 8.59 15.54
C VAL A 79 -4.70 8.14 16.39
N ARG A 80 -4.46 7.23 17.34
CA ARG A 80 -5.46 6.83 18.33
C ARG A 80 -5.77 8.04 19.20
N GLN A 81 -6.97 8.60 19.04
CA GLN A 81 -7.54 9.60 19.94
C GLN A 81 -7.57 8.98 21.35
N GLY A 82 -6.65 9.40 22.23
CA GLY A 82 -6.50 8.82 23.58
C GLY A 82 -5.07 8.72 24.12
N GLN A 83 -4.04 9.05 23.32
CA GLN A 83 -2.64 9.06 23.79
C GLN A 83 -2.25 10.29 24.63
N MET A 84 -3.13 11.28 24.78
CA MET A 84 -2.89 12.35 25.75
C MET A 84 -3.37 11.88 27.12
N LYS A 85 -2.44 11.39 27.96
CA LYS A 85 -2.69 11.27 29.39
C LYS A 85 -2.98 12.68 29.90
N ARG A 86 -4.24 13.00 30.14
CA ARG A 86 -4.65 14.23 30.81
C ARG A 86 -4.19 14.07 32.26
N ILE A 87 -3.07 14.68 32.59
CA ILE A 87 -2.60 14.77 33.97
C ILE A 87 -3.32 15.98 34.53
N ASP A 88 -4.42 15.73 35.25
CA ASP A 88 -5.15 16.77 35.98
C ASP A 88 -4.55 17.01 37.39
N HIS A 89 -3.44 16.34 37.75
CA HIS A 89 -2.72 16.62 38.99
C HIS A 89 -1.85 17.87 38.80
N ASP A 90 -2.24 18.94 39.50
CA ASP A 90 -1.48 20.18 39.53
C ASP A 90 -0.21 19.98 40.38
N ILE A 91 0.93 20.30 39.78
CA ILE A 91 2.28 20.25 40.37
C ILE A 91 2.46 21.23 41.56
N ASN A 92 1.43 21.99 41.89
CA ASN A 92 1.40 22.97 42.97
C ASN A 92 0.59 22.55 44.20
N GLU A 93 -0.05 21.37 44.16
CA GLU A 93 -0.65 20.76 45.35
C GLU A 93 0.47 20.06 46.15
N ASN A 94 1.09 20.80 47.07
CA ASN A 94 2.20 20.36 47.93
C ASN A 94 1.96 19.02 48.65
#